data_AF-A0A2V8X113-F1
#
_entry.id   AF-A0A2V8X113-F1
#
_cell.length_a   1.000
_cell.length_b   1.000
_cell.length_c   1.000
_cell.angle_alpha   90.00
_cell.angle_beta   90.00
_cell.angle_gamma   90.00
#
_symmetry.space_group_name_H-M   'P 1'
#
loop_
_entity.id
_entity.type
_entity.pdbx_description
1 polymer ?
#
loop_
_entity_poly.entity_id
_entity_poly.type
_entity_poly.pdbx_seq_one_letter_code
_entity_poly.pdbx_strand_id
1 'polypeptide(L)' 'MATATLTKPAAKGGSFLLETPQPSDVFTPADLTDDQKLIGQTAEEFVVQEVLPVVKELENKKPGLMPELVKKGGEVGM' A
#
# COMPACT_ATOMS: atom_id res chain seq x y z
N MET A 1 -5.76 1.26 40.82
CA MET A 1 -6.20 2.52 40.19
C MET A 1 -6.42 2.21 38.71
N ALA A 2 -7.68 2.12 38.26
CA ALA A 2 -7.98 1.83 36.87
C ALA A 2 -7.80 3.12 36.05
N THR A 3 -6.72 3.19 35.27
CA THR A 3 -6.53 4.30 34.33
C THR A 3 -7.49 4.09 33.18
N ALA A 4 -8.54 4.91 33.09
CA ALA A 4 -9.45 4.89 31.96
C ALA A 4 -8.67 5.34 30.70
N THR A 5 -8.51 4.43 29.74
CA THR A 5 -8.03 4.76 28.41
C THR A 5 -9.11 5.59 27.70
N LEU A 6 -8.88 6.91 27.61
CA LEU A 6 -9.69 7.80 26.79
C LEU A 6 -9.32 7.55 25.32
N THR A 7 -10.10 6.73 24.63
CA THR A 7 -9.96 6.51 23.19
C THR A 7 -10.30 7.81 22.46
N LYS A 8 -9.31 8.48 21.88
CA LYS A 8 -9.53 9.68 21.06
C LYS A 8 -10.42 9.28 19.86
N PRO A 9 -11.54 9.99 19.61
CA PRO A 9 -12.37 9.70 18.45
C PRO A 9 -11.55 9.90 17.17
N ALA A 10 -11.73 9.01 16.19
CA ALA A 10 -11.06 9.10 14.92
C ALA A 10 -11.31 10.46 14.24
N ALA A 11 -10.30 10.98 13.55
CA ALA A 11 -10.42 12.23 12.82
C ALA A 11 -11.54 12.12 11.77
N LYS A 12 -12.42 13.13 11.71
CA LYS A 12 -13.46 13.20 10.70
C LYS A 12 -12.84 13.59 9.36
N GLY A 13 -13.33 12.99 8.27
CA GLY A 13 -12.92 13.41 6.92
C GLY A 13 -13.13 14.91 6.73
N GLY A 14 -12.07 15.61 6.29
CA GLY A 14 -12.10 17.07 6.07
C GLY A 14 -11.91 17.94 7.32
N SER A 15 -11.77 17.39 8.53
CA SER A 15 -11.61 18.19 9.75
C SER A 15 -10.34 19.04 9.76
N PHE A 16 -9.32 18.65 9.01
CA PHE A 16 -8.05 19.37 8.87
C PHE A 16 -8.20 20.80 8.32
N LEU A 17 -9.34 21.13 7.70
CA LEU A 17 -9.64 22.49 7.22
C LEU A 17 -10.00 23.45 8.36
N LEU A 18 -10.53 22.93 9.46
CA LEU A 18 -11.04 23.70 10.59
C LEU A 18 -10.16 23.54 11.85
N GLU A 19 -9.45 22.42 11.94
CA GLU A 19 -8.65 22.02 13.09
C GLU A 19 -7.27 21.54 12.64
N THR A 20 -6.22 21.80 13.42
CA THR A 20 -4.86 21.33 13.10
C THR A 20 -4.63 19.93 13.70
N PRO A 21 -4.40 18.89 12.88
CA PRO A 21 -4.07 17.56 13.38
C PRO A 21 -2.71 17.59 14.11
N GLN A 22 -2.60 16.83 15.20
CA GLN A 22 -1.31 16.64 15.84
C GLN A 22 -0.46 15.64 15.03
N PRO A 23 0.87 15.66 15.14
CA PRO A 23 1.73 14.68 14.44
C PRO A 23 1.33 13.23 14.71
N SER A 24 0.90 12.90 15.93
CA SER A 24 0.41 11.57 16.31
C SER A 24 -0.91 11.16 15.64
N ASP A 25 -1.63 12.11 15.02
CA ASP A 25 -2.88 11.86 14.32
C ASP A 25 -2.67 11.58 12.82
N VAL A 26 -1.41 11.68 12.34
CA VAL A 26 -1.06 11.55 10.93
C VAL A 26 -0.23 10.28 10.74
N PHE A 27 -0.74 9.35 9.92
CA PHE A 27 0.04 8.20 9.50
C PHE A 27 1.04 8.59 8.41
N THR A 28 2.28 8.16 8.56
CA THR A 28 3.40 8.44 7.66
C THR A 28 4.11 7.13 7.27
N PRO A 29 4.99 7.11 6.25
CA PRO A 29 5.78 5.92 5.93
C PRO A 29 6.67 5.43 7.09
N ALA A 30 7.02 6.30 8.05
CA ALA A 30 7.78 5.90 9.23
C ALA A 30 6.97 5.00 10.18
N ASP A 31 5.64 5.02 10.08
CA ASP A 31 4.72 4.24 10.91
C ASP A 31 4.44 2.84 10.34
N LEU A 32 4.98 2.51 9.16
CA LEU A 32 4.83 1.19 8.55
C LEU A 32 5.46 0.10 9.43
N THR A 33 4.71 -0.96 9.67
CA THR A 33 5.22 -2.17 10.33
C THR A 33 6.21 -2.89 9.41
N ASP A 34 7.03 -3.78 9.99
CA ASP A 34 7.98 -4.57 9.21
C ASP A 34 7.28 -5.48 8.21
N ASP A 35 6.14 -6.06 8.59
CA ASP A 35 5.30 -6.85 7.66
C ASP A 35 4.78 -6.00 6.49
N GLN A 36 4.33 -4.77 6.75
CA GLN A 36 3.86 -3.85 5.70
C GLN A 36 4.99 -3.45 4.75
N LYS A 37 6.20 -3.23 5.28
CA LYS A 37 7.40 -2.97 4.47
C LYS A 37 7.77 -4.18 3.63
N LEU A 38 7.70 -5.38 4.19
CA LEU A 38 7.99 -6.62 3.48
C LEU A 38 7.01 -6.85 2.33
N ILE A 39 5.72 -6.61 2.52
CA ILE A 39 4.72 -6.65 1.44
C ILE A 39 5.07 -5.66 0.34
N GLY A 40 5.46 -4.43 0.71
CA GLY A 40 5.92 -3.42 -0.25
C GLY A 40 7.15 -3.88 -1.06
N GLN A 41 8.13 -4.49 -0.40
CA GLN A 41 9.32 -5.04 -1.05
C GLN A 41 8.96 -6.17 -2.02
N THR A 42 8.11 -7.12 -1.61
CA THR A 42 7.65 -8.21 -2.49
C THR A 42 6.94 -7.67 -3.73
N ALA A 43 6.10 -6.65 -3.57
CA ALA A 43 5.43 -5.99 -4.69
C ALA A 43 6.42 -5.29 -5.63
N GLU A 44 7.42 -4.60 -5.09
CA GLU A 44 8.48 -3.96 -5.87
C GLU A 44 9.29 -4.99 -6.67
N GLU A 45 9.72 -6.07 -6.02
CA GLU A 45 10.47 -7.16 -6.67
C GLU A 45 9.66 -7.80 -7.80
N PHE A 46 8.38 -8.07 -7.58
CA PHE A 46 7.48 -8.59 -8.64
C PHE A 46 7.41 -7.64 -9.84
N VAL A 47 7.25 -6.33 -9.60
CA VAL A 47 7.23 -5.35 -10.70
C VAL A 47 8.55 -5.33 -11.46
N VAL A 48 9.67 -5.29 -10.74
CA VAL A 48 11.01 -5.21 -11.36
C VAL A 48 11.34 -6.46 -12.16
N GLN A 49 10.99 -7.64 -11.65
CA GLN A 49 11.39 -8.92 -12.26
C GLN A 49 10.38 -9.46 -13.28
N GLU A 50 9.08 -9.26 -13.08
CA GLU A 50 8.05 -9.86 -13.94
C GLU A 50 7.39 -8.85 -14.87
N VAL A 51 7.14 -7.61 -14.41
CA VAL A 51 6.36 -6.62 -15.19
C VAL A 51 7.25 -5.78 -16.09
N LEU A 52 8.30 -5.16 -15.55
CA LEU A 52 9.18 -4.26 -16.30
C LEU A 52 9.84 -4.93 -17.52
N PRO A 53 10.28 -6.20 -17.48
CA PRO A 53 10.91 -6.83 -18.65
C PRO A 53 9.97 -6.95 -19.85
N VAL A 54 8.67 -7.08 -19.62
CA VAL A 54 7.65 -7.24 -20.67
C VAL A 54 6.84 -5.96 -20.93
N VAL A 55 7.22 -4.84 -20.32
CA VAL A 55 6.45 -3.59 -20.38
C VAL A 55 6.18 -3.12 -21.81
N LYS A 56 7.14 -3.28 -22.73
CA LYS A 56 6.94 -2.92 -24.15
C LYS A 56 5.85 -3.75 -24.81
N GLU A 57 5.77 -5.04 -24.52
CA GLU A 57 4.72 -5.92 -25.04
C GLU A 57 3.37 -5.61 -24.41
N LEU A 58 3.38 -5.26 -23.12
CA LEU A 58 2.21 -4.83 -22.36
C LEU A 58 1.61 -3.55 -22.96
N GLU A 59 2.44 -2.54 -23.23
CA GLU A 59 2.04 -1.29 -23.90
C GLU A 59 1.49 -1.52 -25.31
N ASN A 60 2.05 -2.51 -26.02
CA ASN A 60 1.54 -2.94 -27.32
C ASN A 60 0.29 -3.83 -27.23
N LYS A 61 -0.30 -4.00 -26.04
CA LYS A 61 -1.51 -4.79 -25.79
C LYS A 61 -1.42 -6.22 -26.31
N LYS A 62 -0.26 -6.85 -26.16
CA LYS A 62 -0.06 -8.26 -26.51
C LYS A 62 -1.19 -9.11 -25.89
N PRO A 63 -2.01 -9.80 -26.69
CA PRO A 63 -3.14 -10.57 -26.17
C PRO A 63 -2.68 -11.61 -25.15
N GLY A 64 -3.39 -11.71 -24.03
CA GLY A 64 -3.11 -12.69 -22.97
C GLY A 64 -2.05 -12.28 -21.94
N LEU A 65 -1.21 -11.28 -22.21
CA LEU A 65 -0.12 -10.89 -21.30
C LEU A 65 -0.63 -10.28 -19.99
N MET A 66 -1.62 -9.38 -20.06
CA MET A 66 -2.21 -8.76 -18.87
C MET A 66 -2.84 -9.77 -17.90
N PRO A 67 -3.75 -10.69 -18.33
CA PRO A 67 -4.32 -11.68 -17.42
C PRO A 67 -3.27 -12.68 -16.90
N GLU A 68 -2.21 -12.97 -17.65
CA GLU A 68 -1.09 -13.77 -17.16
C GLU A 68 -0.36 -13.08 -16.01
N LEU A 69 -0.01 -11.79 -16.16
CA LEU A 69 0.65 -11.01 -15.11
C LEU A 69 -0.22 -10.88 -13.86
N VAL A 70 -1.53 -10.65 -14.01
CA VAL A 70 -2.47 -10.60 -12.87
C VAL A 70 -2.53 -11.95 -12.15
N LYS A 71 -2.56 -13.06 -12.90
CA LYS A 71 -2.53 -14.40 -12.30
C LYS A 71 -1.25 -14.64 -11.50
N LYS A 72 -0.09 -14.28 -12.07
CA LYS A 72 1.20 -14.39 -11.38
C LYS A 72 1.26 -13.53 -10.11
N GLY A 73 0.72 -12.31 -10.15
CA GLY A 73 0.59 -11.46 -8.96
C GLY A 73 -0.23 -12.13 -7.85
N GLY A 74 -1.35 -12.76 -8.22
CA GLY A 74 -2.17 -13.52 -7.27
C GLY A 74 -1.45 -14.73 -6.66
N GLU A 75 -0.54 -15.38 -7.39
CA GLU A 75 0.26 -16.50 -6.89
C GLU A 75 1.27 -16.08 -5.80
N VAL A 76 1.71 -14.81 -5.81
CA VAL A 76 2.59 -14.23 -4.77
C VAL A 76 1.84 -13.50 -3.66
N GLY A 77 0.50 -13.52 -3.69
CA GLY A 77 -0.36 -12.95 -2.65
C GLY A 77 -0.64 -11.45 -2.80
N MET A 78 -0.45 -10.88 -4.00
CA MET A 78 -0.93 -9.54 -4.36
C MET A 78 -2.36 -9.59 -4.88
#